data_AF-A0A1H4WSS1-F1
#
_entry.id   AF-A0A1H4WSS1-F1
#
_cell.length_a   1.000
_cell.length_b   1.000
_cell.length_c   1.000
_cell.angle_alpha   90.00
_cell.angle_beta   90.00
_cell.angle_gamma   90.00
#
_symmetry.space_group_name_H-M   'P 1'
#
loop_
_entity.id
_entity.type
_entity.pdbx_description
1 polymer ?
#
loop_
_entity_poly.entity_id
_entity_poly.type
_entity_poly.pdbx_seq_one_letter_code
_entity_poly.pdbx_strand_id
1 'polypeptide(L)'
;MFSPHGICLLWEPELIWLHVVSDALIALAYFSIPFALAIFVLKRRDLRFGWVYWSFGIFIMACGLTHVLSIYTLWVPVYGIEGLVKAATAAASVFTAGMLWPLLPKLLTIPSPFEFRQVQEALKDEEIKARDSETLLAQFRAAQRAQRESMARLTAVVETALDGFILIDARGRILLFNPACERLFGYRATRSSTKTSRC
;
A
#
# COMPACT_ATOMS: atom_id res chain seq x y z
N MET A 1 13.91 -36.67 52.06
CA MET A 1 15.02 -35.71 51.96
C MET A 1 15.45 -35.70 50.51
N PHE A 2 15.14 -34.65 49.76
CA PHE A 2 15.56 -34.58 48.36
C PHE A 2 17.05 -34.26 48.32
N SER A 3 17.83 -35.06 47.59
CA SER A 3 19.27 -34.85 47.44
C SER A 3 19.52 -33.78 46.36
N PRO A 4 20.47 -32.84 46.55
CA PRO A 4 20.86 -31.91 45.49
C PRO A 4 21.43 -32.66 44.27
N HIS A 5 21.23 -32.11 43.08
CA HIS A 5 21.63 -32.78 41.82
C HIS A 5 23.14 -33.05 41.74
N GLY A 6 23.97 -32.27 42.45
CA GLY A 6 25.42 -32.50 42.52
C GLY A 6 25.80 -33.88 43.09
N ILE A 7 24.97 -34.47 43.97
CA ILE A 7 25.20 -35.83 44.49
C ILE A 7 24.97 -36.89 43.40
N CYS A 8 24.02 -36.66 42.49
CA CYS A 8 23.76 -37.56 41.36
C CYS A 8 24.88 -37.50 40.30
N LEU A 9 25.62 -36.39 40.23
CA LEU A 9 26.76 -36.18 39.31
C LEU A 9 28.10 -36.64 39.92
N LEU A 10 28.07 -37.38 41.04
CA LEU A 10 29.26 -37.86 41.77
C LEU A 10 30.26 -36.75 42.18
N TRP A 11 29.85 -35.48 42.13
CA TRP A 11 30.75 -34.32 42.26
C TRP A 11 31.93 -34.34 41.28
N GLU A 12 31.77 -34.96 40.10
CA GLU A 12 32.77 -34.84 39.04
C GLU A 12 32.80 -33.39 38.51
N PRO A 13 33.92 -32.68 38.66
CA PRO A 13 33.99 -31.25 38.37
C PRO A 13 33.73 -30.95 36.89
N GLU A 14 34.13 -31.85 35.98
CA GLU A 14 33.93 -31.68 34.55
C GLU A 14 32.44 -31.64 34.18
N LEU A 15 31.66 -32.56 34.75
CA LEU A 15 30.24 -32.69 34.44
C LEU A 15 29.42 -31.55 35.06
N ILE A 16 29.77 -31.13 36.29
CA ILE A 16 29.15 -29.97 36.94
C ILE A 16 29.42 -28.69 36.13
N TRP A 17 30.66 -28.43 35.72
CA TRP A 17 30.99 -27.26 34.91
C TRP A 17 30.30 -27.27 33.56
N LEU A 18 30.16 -28.44 32.92
CA LEU A 18 29.43 -28.58 31.67
C LEU A 18 27.96 -28.15 31.83
N HIS A 19 27.28 -28.61 32.88
CA HIS A 19 25.91 -28.22 33.17
C HIS A 19 25.79 -26.73 33.50
N VAL A 20 26.64 -26.21 34.39
CA VAL A 20 26.61 -24.80 34.80
C VAL A 20 26.86 -23.87 33.63
N VAL A 21 27.88 -24.14 32.81
CA VAL A 21 28.20 -23.29 31.65
C VAL A 21 27.11 -23.37 30.59
N SER A 22 26.60 -24.58 30.30
CA SER A 22 25.53 -24.74 29.31
C SER A 22 24.25 -24.03 29.74
N ASP A 23 23.80 -24.23 30.98
CA ASP A 23 22.61 -23.56 31.51
C ASP A 23 22.77 -22.05 31.60
N ALA A 24 23.98 -21.56 31.93
CA ALA A 24 24.25 -20.13 31.98
C ALA A 24 24.19 -19.50 30.57
N LEU A 25 24.77 -20.16 29.56
CA LEU A 25 24.72 -19.70 28.17
C LEU A 25 23.28 -19.70 27.63
N ILE A 26 22.50 -20.75 27.91
CA ILE A 26 21.10 -20.83 27.49
C ILE A 26 20.27 -19.76 28.19
N ALA A 27 20.42 -19.59 29.51
CA ALA A 27 19.74 -18.54 30.27
C ALA A 27 20.05 -17.15 29.71
N LEU A 28 21.32 -16.85 29.44
CA LEU A 28 21.74 -15.57 28.86
C LEU A 28 21.09 -15.33 27.49
N ALA A 29 21.09 -16.34 26.62
CA ALA A 29 20.42 -16.26 25.33
C ALA A 29 18.91 -16.00 25.50
N TYR A 30 18.24 -16.74 26.39
CA TYR A 30 16.81 -16.62 26.67
C TYR A 30 16.42 -15.32 27.36
N PHE A 31 17.32 -14.65 28.09
CA PHE A 31 17.07 -13.28 28.56
C PHE A 31 17.34 -12.22 27.49
N SER A 32 18.29 -12.47 26.58
CA SER A 32 18.64 -11.51 25.52
C SER A 32 17.64 -11.46 24.35
N ILE A 33 17.07 -12.60 23.94
CA ILE A 33 16.12 -12.67 22.81
C ILE A 33 14.86 -11.83 23.07
N PRO A 34 14.18 -11.94 24.24
CA PRO A 34 13.03 -11.11 24.58
C PRO A 34 13.38 -9.63 24.63
N PHE A 35 14.58 -9.27 25.06
CA PHE A 35 15.05 -7.88 25.05
C PHE A 35 15.15 -7.33 23.62
N ALA A 36 15.74 -8.09 22.70
CA ALA A 36 15.79 -7.73 21.28
C ALA A 36 14.39 -7.64 20.65
N LEU A 37 13.51 -8.61 20.95
CA LEU A 37 12.11 -8.59 20.51
C LEU A 37 11.35 -7.39 21.06
N ALA A 38 11.56 -7.02 22.33
CA ALA A 38 10.95 -5.84 22.93
C ALA A 38 11.38 -4.56 22.20
N ILE A 39 12.69 -4.39 21.93
CA ILE A 39 13.18 -3.24 21.14
C ILE A 39 12.52 -3.21 19.75
N PHE A 40 12.41 -4.35 19.08
CA PHE A 40 11.78 -4.45 17.76
C PHE A 40 10.29 -4.05 17.79
N VAL A 41 9.52 -4.58 18.74
CA VAL A 41 8.08 -4.27 18.90
C VAL A 41 7.86 -2.81 19.29
N LEU A 42 8.72 -2.27 20.16
CA LEU A 42 8.65 -0.86 20.57
C LEU A 42 8.97 0.08 19.40
N LYS A 43 9.89 -0.31 18.51
CA LYS A 43 10.32 0.51 17.37
C LYS A 43 9.43 0.36 16.13
N ARG A 44 8.76 -0.79 15.95
CA ARG A 44 7.91 -1.09 14.79
C ARG A 44 6.43 -1.16 15.19
N ARG A 45 5.68 -0.08 14.98
CA ARG A 45 4.23 0.04 15.31
C ARG A 45 3.27 -0.64 14.32
N ASP A 46 3.78 -1.20 13.24
CA ASP A 46 2.97 -1.82 12.16
C ASP A 46 2.67 -3.31 12.42
N LEU A 47 2.73 -3.76 13.67
CA LEU A 47 2.53 -5.16 14.03
C LEU A 47 1.05 -5.40 14.38
N ARG A 48 0.27 -5.91 13.43
CA ARG A 48 -1.14 -6.31 13.63
C ARG A 48 -1.35 -7.31 14.78
N PHE A 49 -0.31 -8.05 15.18
CA PHE A 49 -0.36 -9.06 16.23
C PHE A 49 0.68 -8.81 17.34
N GLY A 50 0.83 -7.55 17.78
CA GLY A 50 1.80 -7.14 18.81
C GLY A 50 1.78 -7.98 20.11
N TRP A 51 0.61 -8.45 20.52
CA TRP A 51 0.44 -9.26 21.74
C TRP A 51 1.10 -10.65 21.64
N VAL A 52 1.23 -11.24 20.44
CA VAL A 52 1.89 -12.54 20.21
C VAL A 52 3.37 -12.45 20.55
N TYR A 53 4.01 -11.31 20.26
CA TYR A 53 5.42 -11.10 20.57
C TYR A 53 5.64 -11.01 22.08
N TRP A 54 4.71 -10.40 22.82
CA TRP A 54 4.76 -10.37 24.29
C TRP A 54 4.55 -11.75 24.90
N SER A 55 3.60 -12.55 24.39
CA SER A 55 3.42 -13.92 24.87
C SER A 55 4.65 -14.79 24.59
N PHE A 56 5.26 -14.64 23.41
CA PHE A 56 6.51 -15.33 23.06
C PHE A 56 7.69 -14.87 23.94
N GLY A 57 7.79 -13.56 24.21
CA GLY A 57 8.81 -13.00 25.09
C GLY A 57 8.69 -13.52 26.53
N ILE A 58 7.49 -13.48 27.12
CA ILE A 58 7.23 -14.01 28.47
C ILE A 58 7.52 -15.52 28.54
N PHE A 59 7.13 -16.26 27.51
CA PHE A 59 7.42 -17.70 27.40
C PHE A 59 8.93 -17.99 27.40
N ILE A 60 9.71 -17.30 26.56
CA ILE A 60 11.16 -17.49 26.50
C ILE A 60 11.83 -17.10 27.83
N MET A 61 11.38 -16.02 28.47
CA MET A 61 11.87 -15.62 29.80
C MET A 61 11.62 -16.70 30.85
N ALA A 62 10.43 -17.32 30.84
CA ALA A 62 10.09 -18.42 31.74
C ALA A 62 10.99 -19.65 31.51
N CYS A 63 11.29 -19.98 30.25
CA CYS A 63 12.30 -21.01 29.92
C CYS A 63 13.68 -20.64 30.49
N GLY A 64 14.12 -19.38 30.34
CA GLY A 64 15.40 -18.91 30.89
C GLY A 64 15.49 -19.10 32.40
N LEU A 65 14.39 -18.83 33.11
CA LEU A 65 14.28 -19.04 34.55
C LEU A 65 14.46 -20.51 34.95
N THR A 66 14.01 -21.47 34.14
CA THR A 66 14.22 -22.91 34.42
C THR A 66 15.69 -23.31 34.42
N HIS A 67 16.53 -22.68 33.59
CA HIS A 67 17.98 -22.93 33.57
C HIS A 67 18.68 -22.30 34.78
N VAL A 68 18.26 -21.10 35.19
CA VAL A 68 18.76 -20.48 36.44
C VAL A 68 18.43 -21.34 37.65
N LEU A 69 17.20 -21.86 37.72
CA LEU A 69 16.80 -22.77 38.79
C LEU A 69 17.55 -24.11 38.72
N SER A 70 17.84 -24.63 37.53
CA SER A 70 18.64 -25.87 37.35
C SER A 70 20.07 -25.70 37.86
N ILE A 71 20.68 -24.52 37.65
CA ILE A 71 21.97 -24.17 38.24
C ILE A 71 21.83 -24.15 39.77
N TYR A 72 20.83 -23.45 40.31
CA TYR A 72 20.66 -23.34 41.76
C TYR A 72 20.37 -24.70 42.44
N THR A 73 19.66 -25.61 41.75
CA THR A 73 19.31 -26.94 42.28
C THR A 73 20.48 -27.92 42.37
N LEU A 74 21.62 -27.59 41.76
CA LEU A 74 22.89 -28.31 41.97
C LEU A 74 23.35 -28.24 43.43
N TRP A 75 23.10 -27.11 44.13
CA TRP A 75 23.50 -26.90 45.52
C TRP A 75 22.33 -26.99 46.49
N VAL A 76 21.15 -26.48 46.12
CA VAL A 76 19.98 -26.43 47.02
C VAL A 76 18.78 -27.11 46.34
N PRO A 77 18.28 -28.26 46.83
CA PRO A 77 17.27 -29.06 46.15
C PRO A 77 15.85 -28.44 46.20
N VAL A 78 15.61 -27.38 45.43
CA VAL A 78 14.31 -26.68 45.31
C VAL A 78 13.42 -27.25 44.20
N TYR A 79 13.32 -28.57 44.10
CA TYR A 79 12.59 -29.26 43.02
C TYR A 79 11.12 -28.88 42.90
N GLY A 80 10.46 -28.47 44.00
CA GLY A 80 9.06 -28.03 43.96
C GLY A 80 8.86 -26.75 43.15
N ILE A 81 9.72 -25.74 43.35
CA ILE A 81 9.67 -24.47 42.61
C ILE A 81 10.08 -24.69 41.16
N GLU A 82 11.15 -25.47 40.94
CA GLU A 82 11.59 -25.85 39.60
C GLU A 82 10.48 -26.54 38.80
N GLY A 83 9.78 -27.50 39.42
CA GLY A 83 8.64 -28.19 38.83
C GLY A 83 7.47 -27.26 38.52
N LEU A 84 7.15 -26.31 39.40
CA LEU A 84 6.09 -25.33 39.18
C LEU A 84 6.41 -24.40 37.99
N VAL A 85 7.66 -23.92 37.91
CA VAL A 85 8.10 -23.08 36.79
C VAL A 85 8.11 -23.88 35.48
N LYS A 86 8.54 -25.15 35.50
CA LYS A 86 8.45 -26.06 34.35
C LYS A 86 7.00 -26.26 33.90
N ALA A 87 6.07 -26.48 34.83
CA ALA A 87 4.65 -26.65 34.51
C ALA A 87 4.04 -25.37 33.90
N ALA A 88 4.34 -24.20 34.47
CA ALA A 88 3.91 -22.91 33.92
C ALA A 88 4.47 -22.69 32.50
N THR A 89 5.75 -23.02 32.29
CA THR A 89 6.42 -22.92 30.99
C THR A 89 5.80 -23.87 29.96
N ALA A 90 5.45 -25.09 30.36
CA ALA A 90 4.75 -26.05 29.49
C ALA A 90 3.36 -25.54 29.09
N ALA A 91 2.59 -25.02 30.03
CA ALA A 91 1.28 -24.41 29.74
C ALA A 91 1.41 -23.24 28.76
N ALA A 92 2.38 -22.34 28.98
CA ALA A 92 2.66 -21.24 28.06
C ALA A 92 3.11 -21.72 26.68
N SER A 93 3.90 -22.79 26.59
CA SER A 93 4.34 -23.40 25.33
C SER A 93 3.16 -23.92 24.51
N VAL A 94 2.28 -24.72 25.14
CA VAL A 94 1.12 -25.31 24.49
C VAL A 94 0.14 -24.22 24.04
N PHE A 95 -0.10 -23.22 24.88
CA PHE A 95 -0.92 -22.07 24.53
C PHE A 95 -0.35 -21.32 23.31
N THR A 96 0.95 -21.03 23.32
CA THR A 96 1.63 -20.34 22.22
C THR A 96 1.57 -21.14 20.91
N ALA A 97 1.79 -22.46 20.97
CA ALA A 97 1.69 -23.35 19.81
C ALA A 97 0.26 -23.42 19.26
N GLY A 98 -0.74 -23.53 20.14
CA GLY A 98 -2.16 -23.55 19.79
C GLY A 98 -2.64 -22.25 19.14
N MET A 99 -2.04 -21.12 19.48
CA MET A 99 -2.33 -19.82 18.84
C MET A 99 -1.57 -19.59 17.54
N LEU A 100 -0.33 -20.08 17.44
CA LEU A 100 0.52 -19.86 16.27
C LEU A 100 0.02 -20.66 15.05
N TRP A 101 -0.45 -21.89 15.27
CA TRP A 101 -0.89 -22.77 14.18
C TRP A 101 -2.05 -22.19 13.35
N PRO A 102 -3.11 -21.60 13.95
CA PRO A 102 -4.16 -20.90 13.21
C PRO A 102 -3.72 -19.55 12.62
N LEU A 103 -2.65 -18.94 13.15
CA LEU A 103 -2.10 -17.68 12.63
C LEU A 103 -1.24 -17.89 11.39
N LEU A 104 -0.53 -19.01 11.29
CA LEU A 104 0.33 -19.35 10.16
C LEU A 104 -0.35 -19.22 8.78
N PRO A 105 -1.53 -19.81 8.53
CA PRO A 105 -2.21 -19.64 7.24
C PRO A 105 -2.59 -18.17 6.98
N LYS A 106 -2.91 -17.39 8.03
CA LYS A 106 -3.23 -15.96 7.90
C LYS A 106 -2.00 -15.11 7.55
N LEU A 107 -0.81 -15.48 8.04
CA LEU A 107 0.44 -14.82 7.69
C LEU A 107 0.83 -15.10 6.23
N LEU A 108 0.54 -16.30 5.73
CA LEU A 108 0.77 -16.68 4.33
C LEU A 108 -0.18 -15.99 3.35
N THR A 109 -1.34 -15.49 3.81
CA THR A 109 -2.26 -14.69 2.96
C THR A 109 -1.88 -13.22 2.84
N ILE A 110 -0.84 -12.76 3.56
CA ILE A 110 -0.36 -11.39 3.38
C ILE A 110 0.25 -11.29 1.97
N PRO A 111 -0.22 -10.38 1.10
CA PRO A 111 0.25 -10.29 -0.26
C PRO A 111 1.76 -10.06 -0.28
N SER A 112 2.46 -10.76 -1.16
CA SER A 112 3.91 -10.66 -1.18
C SER A 112 4.33 -9.24 -1.60
N PRO A 113 5.50 -8.75 -1.17
CA PRO A 113 6.01 -7.45 -1.62
C PRO A 113 6.08 -7.31 -3.15
N PHE A 114 6.14 -8.42 -3.88
CA PHE A 114 6.10 -8.43 -5.35
C PHE A 114 4.70 -8.13 -5.90
N GLU A 115 3.67 -8.75 -5.34
CA GLU A 115 2.27 -8.53 -5.74
C GLU A 115 1.84 -7.08 -5.46
N PHE A 116 2.24 -6.53 -4.31
CA PHE A 116 2.00 -5.12 -4.00
C PHE A 116 2.63 -4.18 -5.03
N ARG A 117 3.87 -4.44 -5.44
CA ARG A 117 4.53 -3.62 -6.48
C ARG A 117 3.83 -3.73 -7.82
N GLN A 118 3.37 -4.91 -8.20
CA GLN A 118 2.65 -5.12 -9.45
C GLN A 118 1.34 -4.34 -9.48
N VAL A 119 0.56 -4.35 -8.39
CA VAL A 119 -0.68 -3.55 -8.29
C VAL A 119 -0.35 -2.06 -8.32
N GLN A 120 0.70 -1.61 -7.65
CA GLN A 120 1.11 -0.20 -7.70
C GLN A 120 1.55 0.25 -9.09
N GLU A 121 2.24 -0.61 -9.84
CA GLU A 121 2.65 -0.31 -11.22
C GLU A 121 1.44 -0.26 -12.15
N ALA A 122 0.52 -1.23 -12.04
CA ALA A 122 -0.72 -1.24 -12.81
C ALA A 122 -1.59 0.00 -12.54
N LEU A 123 -1.71 0.43 -11.28
CA LEU A 123 -2.46 1.65 -10.92
C LEU A 123 -1.80 2.92 -11.47
N LYS A 124 -0.47 3.00 -11.48
CA LYS A 124 0.25 4.14 -12.07
C LYS A 124 0.05 4.21 -13.57
N ASP A 125 0.06 3.08 -14.26
CA ASP A 125 -0.21 3.03 -15.70
C ASP A 125 -1.64 3.48 -16.03
N GLU A 126 -2.61 3.12 -15.19
CA GLU A 126 -4.00 3.58 -15.34
C GLU A 126 -4.12 5.09 -15.08
N GLU A 127 -3.44 5.63 -14.07
CA GLU A 127 -3.40 7.07 -13.79
C GLU A 127 -2.78 7.87 -14.95
N ILE A 128 -1.66 7.40 -15.52
CA ILE A 128 -1.03 8.03 -16.69
C ILE A 128 -1.98 8.04 -17.88
N LYS A 129 -2.64 6.90 -18.19
CA LYS A 129 -3.63 6.82 -19.28
C LYS A 129 -4.82 7.76 -19.07
N ALA A 130 -5.32 7.86 -17.84
CA ALA A 130 -6.41 8.77 -17.51
C ALA A 130 -6.00 10.23 -17.71
N ARG A 131 -4.79 10.60 -17.27
CA ARG A 131 -4.25 11.95 -17.41
C ARG A 131 -3.94 12.33 -18.85
N ASP A 132 -3.44 11.39 -19.64
CA ASP A 132 -3.22 11.57 -21.09
C ASP A 132 -4.54 11.80 -21.82
N SER A 133 -5.57 11.02 -21.47
CA SER A 133 -6.91 11.18 -22.04
C SER A 133 -7.51 12.55 -21.70
N GLU A 134 -7.35 13.02 -20.46
CA GLU A 134 -7.79 14.36 -20.05
C GLU A 134 -7.04 15.47 -20.82
N THR A 135 -5.72 15.32 -20.97
CA THR A 135 -4.89 16.29 -21.71
C THR A 135 -5.28 16.35 -23.19
N LEU A 136 -5.52 15.20 -23.82
CA LEU A 136 -5.97 15.12 -25.20
C LEU A 136 -7.33 15.80 -25.39
N LEU A 137 -8.28 15.57 -24.48
CA LEU A 137 -9.59 16.22 -24.49
C LEU A 137 -9.48 17.73 -24.30
N ALA A 138 -8.59 18.20 -23.42
CA ALA A 138 -8.34 19.62 -23.22
C ALA A 138 -7.77 20.28 -24.49
N GLN A 139 -6.81 19.64 -25.15
CA GLN A 139 -6.25 20.10 -26.42
C GLN A 139 -7.30 20.16 -27.53
N PHE A 140 -8.13 19.12 -27.68
CA PHE A 140 -9.20 19.09 -28.66
C PHE A 140 -10.21 20.22 -28.44
N ARG A 141 -10.62 20.44 -27.17
CA ARG A 141 -11.53 21.54 -26.81
C ARG A 141 -10.91 22.91 -27.12
N ALA A 142 -9.61 23.10 -26.86
CA ALA A 142 -8.91 24.34 -27.17
C ALA A 142 -8.87 24.59 -28.69
N ALA A 143 -8.54 23.59 -29.50
CA ALA A 143 -8.54 23.68 -30.95
C ALA A 143 -9.93 24.00 -31.52
N GLN A 144 -10.97 23.32 -30.99
CA GLN A 144 -12.36 23.59 -31.40
C GLN A 144 -12.79 25.02 -31.06
N ARG A 145 -12.40 25.55 -29.89
CA ARG A 145 -12.65 26.95 -29.52
C ARG A 145 -11.95 27.91 -30.47
N ALA A 146 -10.68 27.68 -30.79
CA ALA A 146 -9.94 28.53 -31.72
C ALA A 146 -10.57 28.54 -33.13
N GLN A 147 -11.03 27.39 -33.63
CA GLN A 147 -11.73 27.32 -34.92
C GLN A 147 -13.05 28.08 -34.89
N ARG A 148 -13.86 27.91 -33.83
CA ARG A 148 -15.13 28.65 -33.67
C ARG A 148 -14.90 30.15 -33.58
N GLU A 149 -13.87 30.58 -32.87
CA GLU A 149 -13.53 32.01 -32.76
C GLU A 149 -13.07 32.59 -34.10
N SER A 150 -12.24 31.87 -34.86
CA SER A 150 -11.84 32.27 -36.21
C SER A 150 -13.05 32.37 -37.15
N MET A 151 -13.97 31.40 -37.10
CA MET A 151 -15.18 31.42 -37.91
C MET A 151 -16.09 32.60 -37.53
N ALA A 152 -16.28 32.86 -36.22
CA ALA A 152 -17.07 33.99 -35.75
C ALA A 152 -16.46 35.34 -36.19
N ARG A 153 -15.13 35.47 -36.14
CA ARG A 153 -14.43 36.68 -36.62
C ARG A 153 -14.62 36.88 -38.13
N LEU A 154 -14.46 35.83 -38.95
CA LEU A 154 -14.69 35.91 -40.39
C LEU A 154 -16.13 36.32 -40.72
N THR A 155 -17.12 35.70 -40.05
CA THR A 155 -18.52 36.06 -40.21
C THR A 155 -18.78 37.52 -39.82
N ALA A 156 -18.24 37.98 -38.69
CA ALA A 156 -18.42 39.37 -38.24
C ALA A 156 -17.80 40.38 -39.22
N VAL A 157 -16.61 40.10 -39.78
CA VAL A 157 -15.98 40.96 -40.80
C VAL A 157 -16.86 41.03 -42.05
N VAL A 158 -17.38 39.90 -42.51
CA VAL A 158 -18.25 39.85 -43.69
C VAL A 158 -19.59 40.54 -43.46
N GLU A 159 -20.20 40.38 -42.28
CA GLU A 159 -21.47 41.03 -41.92
C GLU A 159 -21.35 42.54 -41.74
N THR A 160 -20.21 43.03 -41.25
CA THR A 160 -19.97 44.47 -40.99
C THR A 160 -19.31 45.21 -42.15
N ALA A 161 -18.85 44.50 -43.19
CA ALA A 161 -18.25 45.12 -44.37
C ALA A 161 -19.21 46.13 -45.02
N LEU A 162 -18.65 47.29 -45.38
CA LEU A 162 -19.37 48.35 -46.09
C LEU A 162 -19.62 47.97 -47.56
N ASP A 163 -18.69 47.22 -48.15
CA ASP A 163 -18.79 46.69 -49.51
C ASP A 163 -19.67 45.43 -49.56
N GLY A 164 -20.44 45.30 -50.64
CA GLY A 164 -21.28 44.14 -50.88
C GLY A 164 -20.44 42.87 -51.09
N PHE A 165 -20.61 41.87 -50.24
CA PHE A 165 -19.96 40.56 -50.36
C PHE A 165 -20.99 39.48 -50.74
N ILE A 166 -20.82 38.89 -51.93
CA ILE A 166 -21.63 37.78 -52.45
C ILE A 166 -20.72 36.60 -52.76
N LEU A 167 -20.98 35.45 -52.14
CA LEU A 167 -20.33 34.19 -52.49
C LEU A 167 -21.29 33.34 -53.32
N ILE A 168 -20.84 32.78 -54.44
CA ILE A 168 -21.66 31.99 -55.37
C ILE A 168 -20.96 30.66 -55.64
N ASP A 169 -21.70 29.55 -55.66
CA ASP A 169 -21.15 28.23 -55.99
C ASP A 169 -20.93 28.03 -57.50
N ALA A 170 -20.27 26.93 -57.88
CA ALA A 170 -20.03 26.57 -59.28
C ALA A 170 -21.30 26.36 -60.13
N ARG A 171 -22.49 26.33 -59.51
CA ARG A 171 -23.80 26.19 -60.16
C ARG A 171 -24.59 27.51 -60.13
N GLY A 172 -23.96 28.62 -59.74
CA GLY A 172 -24.59 29.94 -59.71
C GLY A 172 -25.48 30.20 -58.48
N ARG A 173 -25.42 29.39 -57.43
CA ARG A 173 -26.23 29.58 -56.22
C ARG A 173 -25.52 30.46 -55.21
N ILE A 174 -26.21 31.47 -54.69
CA ILE A 174 -25.68 32.37 -53.65
C ILE A 174 -25.51 31.59 -52.33
N LEU A 175 -24.26 31.47 -51.88
CA LEU A 175 -23.86 30.82 -50.64
C LEU A 175 -23.76 31.82 -49.47
N LEU A 176 -23.43 33.08 -49.75
CA LEU A 176 -23.31 34.13 -48.75
C LEU A 176 -23.76 35.47 -49.34
N PHE A 177 -24.56 36.23 -48.60
CA PHE A 177 -25.04 37.56 -48.98
C PHE A 177 -25.06 38.46 -47.73
N ASN A 178 -24.20 39.48 -47.68
CA ASN A 178 -24.05 40.32 -46.49
C ASN A 178 -25.04 41.52 -46.48
N PRO A 179 -25.21 42.22 -45.34
CA PRO A 179 -26.14 43.36 -45.22
C PRO A 179 -25.85 44.53 -46.17
N ALA A 180 -24.60 44.73 -46.60
CA ALA A 180 -24.26 45.73 -47.61
C ALA A 180 -24.87 45.38 -48.97
N CYS A 181 -24.88 44.10 -49.35
CA CYS A 181 -25.59 43.65 -50.55
C CYS A 181 -27.11 43.87 -50.44
N GLU A 182 -27.71 43.69 -49.25
CA GLU A 182 -29.14 43.99 -49.08
C GLU A 182 -29.45 45.47 -49.34
N ARG A 183 -28.56 46.38 -48.92
CA ARG A 183 -28.68 47.82 -49.15
C ARG A 183 -28.45 48.20 -50.62
N LEU A 184 -27.48 47.56 -51.29
CA LEU A 184 -27.13 47.82 -52.69
C LEU A 184 -28.16 47.24 -53.68
N PHE A 185 -28.67 46.03 -53.42
CA PHE A 185 -29.56 45.30 -54.33
C PHE A 185 -31.04 45.34 -53.92
N GLY A 186 -31.38 45.85 -52.74
CA GLY A 186 -32.77 46.05 -52.29
C GLY A 186 -33.53 44.79 -51.86
N TYR A 187 -32.87 43.63 -51.78
CA TYR A 187 -33.46 42.35 -51.38
C TYR A 187 -32.86 41.86 -50.06
N ARG A 188 -33.71 41.38 -49.12
CA ARG A 188 -33.24 40.74 -47.88
C ARG A 188 -32.88 39.27 -48.12
N ALA A 189 -31.79 38.82 -47.50
CA ALA A 189 -31.39 37.42 -47.44
C ALA A 189 -32.31 36.65 -46.48
N THR A 190 -33.52 36.32 -46.91
CA THR A 190 -34.36 35.37 -46.16
C THR A 190 -33.77 33.96 -46.30
N ARG A 191 -33.24 33.46 -45.16
CA ARG A 191 -32.69 32.11 -44.97
C ARG A 191 -33.56 31.04 -45.65
N SER A 192 -32.90 30.21 -46.46
CA SER A 192 -33.37 28.98 -47.12
C SER A 192 -34.52 29.10 -48.12
N SER A 193 -34.19 29.35 -49.39
CA SER A 193 -34.22 28.33 -50.46
C SER A 193 -34.16 28.98 -51.85
N THR A 194 -33.16 28.56 -52.62
CA THR A 194 -33.17 28.44 -54.08
C THR A 194 -33.91 29.53 -54.87
N LYS A 195 -33.31 30.70 -55.06
CA LYS A 195 -33.71 31.61 -56.15
C LYS A 195 -32.57 31.75 -57.15
N THR A 196 -32.64 30.94 -58.19
CA THR A 196 -31.88 31.12 -59.43
C THR A 196 -32.42 32.39 -60.12
N SER A 197 -31.78 33.54 -59.91
CA SER A 197 -32.08 34.72 -60.71
C SER A 197 -31.42 34.59 -62.07
N ARG A 198 -32.22 34.31 -63.11
CA ARG A 198 -31.83 34.62 -64.49
C ARG A 198 -31.84 36.14 -64.64
N CYS A 199 -30.71 36.70 -65.09
CA CYS A 199 -30.69 37.98 -65.80
C CYS A 199 -31.43 37.84 -67.13
#